data_AF-A0A7V8ND38-F1
#
_entry.id   AF-A0A7V8ND38-F1
#
_cell.length_a   1.000
_cell.length_b   1.000
_cell.length_c   1.000
_cell.angle_alpha   90.00
_cell.angle_beta   90.00
_cell.angle_gamma   90.00
#
_symmetry.space_group_name_H-M   'P 1'
#
loop_
_entity.id
_entity.type
_entity.pdbx_description
1 polymer ?
#
loop_
_entity_poly.entity_id
_entity_poly.type
_entity_poly.pdbx_seq_one_letter_code
_entity_poly.pdbx_strand_id
1 'polypeptide(L)'
;MNRATRPEAGSARLPRERPAPRRRADPARRSGGGEARRPLERLGAPRATRATALHPGAWWLWALGLATAASRTTNPLVLALLVAVAGYVVAARGSDAPWARSYGAFLKLGLVVLAIRLVFAFFLGSPIPGTHVLVTLPEVPLPEWARGVRLGGRVTAEGLLFALYDGLKLATLLICVGAANALANPARLLKALPGALYEAGVAVVVAMTFAPNLVADVRRLRAARRLRGRADRGVRSVLQVGLPVLEGALERSVALAAAMDARGYGRTAAVPRRLRHLTAALLVSGLLAVCAGTYGLLTADAAPLGLPVLAGGAALALGGLWLGGRRAVRSRYRPERWGARAWLVSASGCAVAALMIWAAGAFPNALHPPTMPLAAPALPLPVAAATLLGLLPAVVAPLPARNVPAAGDPVTATAGESVRDGPGPRTGRVPAAASRATLVRLRPGYRPSEYPPPAAPHEEERRP
;
A
#
# COMPACT_ATOMS: atom_id res chain seq x y z
N MET A 1 -75.75 -68.92 -11.27
CA MET A 1 -76.14 -68.26 -12.53
C MET A 1 -74.94 -67.50 -13.07
N ASN A 2 -74.43 -67.95 -14.22
CA ASN A 2 -73.51 -67.35 -15.21
C ASN A 2 -72.24 -66.58 -14.78
N ARG A 3 -71.04 -66.68 -15.38
CA ARG A 3 -70.40 -67.23 -16.60
C ARG A 3 -69.59 -66.06 -17.21
N ALA A 4 -68.39 -66.39 -17.70
CA ALA A 4 -67.68 -65.76 -18.83
C ALA A 4 -67.04 -64.37 -18.58
N THR A 5 -65.71 -64.27 -18.43
CA THR A 5 -64.64 -64.24 -19.47
C THR A 5 -64.62 -62.98 -20.35
N ARG A 6 -63.48 -62.26 -20.33
CA ARG A 6 -62.72 -61.64 -21.45
C ARG A 6 -61.73 -60.56 -20.93
N PRO A 7 -60.69 -60.16 -21.68
CA PRO A 7 -59.51 -60.95 -22.04
C PRO A 7 -58.19 -60.20 -21.77
N GLU A 8 -57.08 -60.90 -21.91
CA GLU A 8 -55.73 -60.35 -21.90
C GLU A 8 -55.52 -59.30 -23.02
N ALA A 9 -54.93 -58.17 -22.65
CA ALA A 9 -54.33 -57.23 -23.58
C ALA A 9 -52.82 -57.14 -23.28
N GLY A 10 -52.05 -57.84 -24.10
CA GLY A 10 -50.60 -57.70 -24.15
C GLY A 10 -50.22 -56.28 -24.56
N SER A 11 -49.35 -55.65 -23.77
CA SER A 11 -48.59 -54.48 -24.20
C SER A 11 -47.10 -54.74 -24.05
N ALA A 12 -46.40 -54.38 -25.11
CA ALA A 12 -45.04 -54.75 -25.45
C ALA A 12 -44.01 -54.37 -24.37
N ARG A 13 -43.17 -55.36 -24.01
CA ARG A 13 -41.92 -55.12 -23.31
C ARG A 13 -40.95 -54.41 -24.26
N LEU A 14 -40.64 -53.15 -23.96
CA LEU A 14 -39.53 -52.41 -24.56
C LEU A 14 -38.20 -53.16 -24.28
N PRO A 15 -37.22 -53.16 -25.21
CA PRO A 15 -35.95 -53.82 -24.99
C PRO A 15 -35.16 -53.10 -23.89
N ARG A 16 -34.72 -53.84 -22.86
CA ARG A 16 -33.73 -53.36 -21.90
C ARG A 16 -32.41 -53.12 -22.64
N GLU A 17 -32.06 -51.85 -22.86
CA GLU A 17 -30.69 -51.47 -23.24
C GLU A 17 -29.70 -51.96 -22.19
N ARG A 18 -28.74 -52.77 -22.63
CA ARG A 18 -27.60 -53.22 -21.82
C ARG A 18 -26.64 -52.02 -21.64
N PRO A 19 -26.14 -51.72 -20.43
CA PRO A 19 -25.08 -50.73 -20.29
C PRO A 19 -23.79 -51.26 -20.95
N ALA A 20 -23.21 -50.45 -21.81
CA ALA A 20 -21.93 -50.72 -22.48
C ALA A 20 -20.80 -51.00 -21.46
N PRO A 21 -19.82 -51.87 -21.77
CA PRO A 21 -18.74 -52.20 -20.86
C PRO A 21 -17.83 -50.99 -20.61
N ARG A 22 -17.60 -50.69 -19.32
CA ARG A 22 -16.59 -49.73 -18.86
C ARG A 22 -15.24 -50.07 -19.47
N ARG A 23 -14.72 -49.20 -20.36
CA ARG A 23 -13.31 -49.23 -20.76
C ARG A 23 -12.45 -49.08 -19.50
N ARG A 24 -11.74 -50.16 -19.15
CA ARG A 24 -10.61 -50.12 -18.21
C ARG A 24 -9.59 -49.13 -18.76
N ALA A 25 -9.28 -48.09 -17.99
CA ALA A 25 -8.15 -47.23 -18.26
C ALA A 25 -6.87 -48.00 -17.89
N ASP A 26 -6.00 -48.21 -18.86
CA ASP A 26 -4.65 -48.75 -18.68
C ASP A 26 -3.83 -47.89 -17.69
N PRO A 27 -3.18 -48.48 -16.66
CA PRO A 27 -2.32 -47.76 -15.74
C PRO A 27 -0.84 -47.78 -16.19
N ALA A 28 -0.57 -47.62 -17.48
CA ALA A 28 0.79 -47.76 -18.02
C ALA A 28 1.12 -46.74 -19.11
N ARG A 29 1.21 -45.46 -18.73
CA ARG A 29 2.03 -44.42 -19.43
C ARG A 29 2.02 -43.11 -18.66
N ARG A 30 2.70 -43.09 -17.50
CA ARG A 30 3.19 -41.87 -16.85
C ARG A 30 4.62 -42.09 -16.35
N SER A 31 5.53 -42.41 -17.27
CA SER A 31 6.97 -42.27 -17.05
C SER A 31 7.53 -41.38 -18.15
N GLY A 32 8.10 -40.24 -17.76
CA GLY A 32 8.82 -39.34 -18.65
C GLY A 32 8.35 -37.89 -18.54
N GLY A 33 9.13 -37.08 -17.82
CA GLY A 33 8.90 -35.63 -17.73
C GLY A 33 8.87 -35.06 -16.31
N GLY A 34 9.20 -35.86 -15.29
CA GLY A 34 9.65 -35.30 -14.01
C GLY A 34 11.07 -34.78 -14.19
N GLU A 35 11.22 -33.60 -14.80
CA GLU A 35 12.46 -32.84 -14.73
C GLU A 35 12.88 -32.82 -13.26
N ALA A 36 14.02 -33.45 -13.01
CA ALA A 36 14.77 -33.36 -11.78
C ALA A 36 15.06 -31.88 -11.52
N ARG A 37 14.12 -31.20 -10.87
CA ARG A 37 14.31 -29.84 -10.35
C ARG A 37 15.49 -29.91 -9.41
N ARG A 38 16.59 -29.33 -9.87
CA ARG A 38 17.92 -29.32 -9.26
C ARG A 38 17.78 -29.09 -7.74
N PRO A 39 18.42 -29.90 -6.88
CA PRO A 39 18.40 -29.73 -5.42
C PRO A 39 18.77 -28.31 -4.96
N LEU A 40 19.51 -27.57 -5.78
CA LEU A 40 19.93 -26.18 -5.54
C LEU A 40 18.79 -25.15 -5.65
N GLU A 41 17.69 -25.41 -6.38
CA GLU A 41 16.54 -24.49 -6.42
C GLU A 41 15.73 -24.50 -5.12
N ARG A 42 15.82 -25.58 -4.30
CA ARG A 42 15.13 -25.66 -3.01
C ARG A 42 15.73 -24.76 -1.93
N LEU A 43 16.95 -24.26 -2.14
CA LEU A 43 17.60 -23.29 -1.27
C LEU A 43 17.27 -21.83 -1.64
N GLY A 44 16.58 -21.60 -2.77
CA GLY A 44 16.12 -20.28 -3.18
C GLY A 44 14.87 -19.83 -2.42
N ALA A 45 14.83 -18.55 -2.02
CA ALA A 45 13.65 -17.96 -1.41
C ALA A 45 12.43 -18.16 -2.33
N PRO A 46 11.33 -18.78 -1.87
CA PRO A 46 10.22 -19.11 -2.76
C PRO A 46 9.52 -17.85 -3.27
N ARG A 47 8.89 -17.96 -4.44
CA ARG A 47 8.18 -16.85 -5.09
C ARG A 47 6.97 -16.40 -4.26
N ALA A 48 6.70 -15.10 -4.25
CA ALA A 48 5.56 -14.51 -3.59
C ALA A 48 4.26 -14.95 -4.28
N THR A 49 3.63 -16.01 -3.77
CA THR A 49 2.24 -16.37 -4.10
C THR A 49 1.30 -15.77 -3.06
N ARG A 50 -0.03 -15.77 -3.29
CA ARG A 50 -1.02 -15.32 -2.29
C ARG A 50 -0.88 -16.03 -0.92
N ALA A 51 -0.30 -17.24 -0.90
CA ALA A 51 -0.06 -17.99 0.33
C ALA A 51 1.27 -17.63 1.02
N THR A 52 2.25 -17.11 0.27
CA THR A 52 3.60 -16.76 0.75
C THR A 52 3.81 -15.25 0.87
N ALA A 53 2.81 -14.44 0.54
CA ALA A 53 2.91 -12.99 0.57
C ALA A 53 3.22 -12.50 1.99
N LEU A 54 4.32 -11.76 2.14
CA LEU A 54 4.68 -11.11 3.40
C LEU A 54 3.59 -10.10 3.80
N HIS A 55 3.27 -10.08 5.09
CA HIS A 55 2.33 -9.12 5.65
C HIS A 55 2.92 -7.70 5.51
N PRO A 56 2.18 -6.72 4.96
CA PRO A 56 2.69 -5.37 4.69
C PRO A 56 3.19 -4.65 5.95
N GLY A 57 2.57 -4.94 7.10
CA GLY A 57 3.02 -4.42 8.41
C GLY A 57 4.43 -4.86 8.81
N ALA A 58 4.93 -6.00 8.33
CA ALA A 58 6.29 -6.46 8.66
C ALA A 58 7.37 -5.56 8.03
N TRP A 59 7.15 -5.10 6.79
CA TRP A 59 8.02 -4.14 6.13
C TRP A 59 8.02 -2.78 6.83
N TRP A 60 6.87 -2.34 7.32
CA TRP A 60 6.76 -1.12 8.11
C TRP A 60 7.48 -1.23 9.45
N LEU A 61 7.29 -2.32 10.20
CA LEU A 61 8.02 -2.54 11.45
C LEU A 61 9.53 -2.60 11.21
N TRP A 62 9.97 -3.27 10.15
CA TRP A 62 11.38 -3.33 9.78
C TRP A 62 11.95 -1.95 9.46
N ALA A 63 11.27 -1.18 8.60
CA ALA A 63 11.70 0.16 8.22
C ALA A 63 11.66 1.16 9.39
N LEU A 64 10.67 1.05 10.27
CA LEU A 64 10.61 1.81 11.52
C LEU A 64 11.78 1.45 12.44
N GLY A 65 12.16 0.17 12.50
CA GLY A 65 13.35 -0.25 13.23
C GLY A 65 14.63 0.40 12.71
N LEU A 66 14.82 0.43 11.39
CA LEU A 66 15.94 1.14 10.75
C LEU A 66 15.88 2.67 10.96
N ALA A 67 14.69 3.26 10.93
CA ALA A 67 14.50 4.69 11.20
C ALA A 67 14.83 5.02 12.67
N THR A 68 14.40 4.18 13.62
CA THR A 68 14.77 4.31 15.03
C THR A 68 16.29 4.20 15.20
N ALA A 69 16.95 3.24 14.54
CA ALA A 69 18.40 3.15 14.51
C ALA A 69 19.07 4.42 13.98
N ALA A 70 18.61 4.95 12.85
CA ALA A 70 19.11 6.21 12.28
C ALA A 70 18.91 7.40 13.23
N SER A 71 17.82 7.43 14.00
CA SER A 71 17.54 8.50 14.96
C SER A 71 18.55 8.58 16.11
N ARG A 72 19.25 7.46 16.40
CA ARG A 72 20.20 7.28 17.51
C ARG A 72 21.66 7.52 17.12
N THR A 73 21.95 7.95 15.89
CA THR A 73 23.32 8.21 15.45
C THR A 73 23.41 9.45 14.57
N THR A 74 24.56 10.11 14.63
CA THR A 74 25.00 11.15 13.67
C THR A 74 26.26 10.72 12.92
N ASN A 75 26.72 9.47 13.11
CA ASN A 75 27.88 8.93 12.41
C ASN A 75 27.53 8.69 10.92
N PRO A 76 28.20 9.39 9.99
CA PRO A 76 27.86 9.33 8.58
C PRO A 76 28.08 7.95 7.96
N LEU A 77 29.04 7.16 8.47
CA LEU A 77 29.31 5.82 7.96
C LEU A 77 28.18 4.84 8.33
N VAL A 78 27.64 4.96 9.54
CA VAL A 78 26.51 4.12 9.98
C VAL A 78 25.23 4.53 9.25
N LEU A 79 25.00 5.82 9.05
CA LEU A 79 23.87 6.32 8.26
C LEU A 79 23.96 5.86 6.79
N ALA A 80 25.14 5.95 6.18
CA ALA A 80 25.37 5.44 4.83
C ALA A 80 25.14 3.92 4.75
N LEU A 81 25.59 3.16 5.77
CA LEU A 81 25.35 1.72 5.85
C LEU A 81 23.85 1.41 5.97
N LEU A 82 23.09 2.15 6.79
CA LEU A 82 21.62 2.00 6.89
C LEU A 82 20.93 2.27 5.54
N VAL A 83 21.34 3.32 4.84
CA VAL A 83 20.85 3.64 3.49
C VAL A 83 21.19 2.51 2.51
N ALA A 84 22.41 1.98 2.56
CA ALA A 84 22.85 0.86 1.72
C ALA A 84 22.05 -0.43 2.00
N VAL A 85 21.83 -0.76 3.28
CA VAL A 85 21.00 -1.90 3.69
C VAL A 85 19.57 -1.73 3.20
N ALA A 86 18.97 -0.55 3.39
CA ALA A 86 17.62 -0.26 2.92
C ALA A 86 17.52 -0.36 1.39
N GLY A 87 18.47 0.25 0.68
CA GLY A 87 18.56 0.23 -0.77
C GLY A 87 18.75 -1.17 -1.33
N TYR A 88 19.61 -1.99 -0.71
CA TYR A 88 19.84 -3.37 -1.11
C TYR A 88 18.59 -4.23 -0.93
N VAL A 89 17.89 -4.12 0.20
CA VAL A 89 16.64 -4.85 0.43
C VAL A 89 15.56 -4.43 -0.57
N VAL A 90 15.43 -3.13 -0.85
CA VAL A 90 14.51 -2.61 -1.87
C VAL A 90 14.89 -3.11 -3.27
N ALA A 91 16.17 -3.13 -3.63
CA ALA A 91 16.62 -3.65 -4.92
C ALA A 91 16.38 -5.16 -5.05
N ALA A 92 16.61 -5.93 -3.99
CA ALA A 92 16.46 -7.38 -3.99
C ALA A 92 14.99 -7.84 -3.94
N ARG A 93 14.09 -7.05 -3.33
CA ARG A 93 12.71 -7.45 -3.00
C ARG A 93 11.63 -6.52 -3.57
N GLY A 94 11.99 -5.41 -4.20
CA GLY A 94 11.08 -4.49 -4.87
C GLY A 94 10.36 -5.16 -6.04
N SER A 95 9.03 -5.02 -6.10
CA SER A 95 8.21 -5.47 -7.23
C SER A 95 8.28 -4.49 -8.40
N ASP A 96 8.06 -4.91 -9.65
CA ASP A 96 8.05 -4.02 -10.84
C ASP A 96 6.86 -3.05 -10.92
N ALA A 97 6.20 -2.79 -9.79
CA ALA A 97 4.98 -2.02 -9.74
C ALA A 97 5.25 -0.51 -9.59
N PRO A 98 4.29 0.37 -9.95
CA PRO A 98 4.49 1.81 -9.92
C PRO A 98 4.91 2.37 -8.56
N TRP A 99 4.50 1.74 -7.46
CA TRP A 99 4.88 2.12 -6.10
C TRP A 99 6.35 1.81 -5.78
N ALA A 100 6.99 0.83 -6.43
CA ALA A 100 8.40 0.54 -6.16
C ALA A 100 9.34 1.68 -6.59
N ARG A 101 8.88 2.55 -7.49
CA ARG A 101 9.58 3.80 -7.85
C ARG A 101 9.56 4.84 -6.73
N SER A 102 8.77 4.65 -5.66
CA SER A 102 8.73 5.58 -4.53
C SER A 102 10.10 5.69 -3.87
N TYR A 103 10.87 4.60 -3.76
CA TYR A 103 12.18 4.63 -3.11
C TYR A 103 13.11 5.66 -3.78
N GLY A 104 13.19 5.66 -5.12
CA GLY A 104 13.98 6.64 -5.86
C GLY A 104 13.48 8.09 -5.67
N ALA A 105 12.18 8.30 -5.51
CA ALA A 105 11.63 9.63 -5.21
C ALA A 105 11.99 10.11 -3.80
N PHE A 106 11.91 9.23 -2.80
CA PHE A 106 12.29 9.53 -1.42
C PHE A 106 13.80 9.75 -1.27
N LEU A 107 14.63 9.02 -2.02
CA LEU A 107 16.09 9.23 -2.06
C LEU A 107 16.43 10.59 -2.66
N LYS A 108 15.79 10.97 -3.78
CA LYS A 108 15.94 12.32 -4.36
C LYS A 108 15.48 13.40 -3.39
N LEU A 109 14.34 13.20 -2.71
CA LEU A 109 13.84 14.14 -1.73
C LEU A 109 14.80 14.28 -0.54
N GLY A 110 15.38 13.17 -0.05
CA GLY A 110 16.40 13.18 1.00
C GLY A 110 17.66 13.95 0.60
N LEU A 111 18.12 13.76 -0.65
CA LEU A 111 19.24 14.51 -1.20
C LEU A 111 18.93 16.01 -1.33
N VAL A 112 17.72 16.36 -1.74
CA VAL A 112 17.27 17.76 -1.80
C VAL A 112 17.23 18.39 -0.40
N VAL A 113 16.69 17.69 0.60
CA VAL A 113 16.68 18.16 2.00
C VAL A 113 18.10 18.37 2.52
N LEU A 114 19.01 17.43 2.23
CA LEU A 114 20.43 17.55 2.57
C LEU A 114 21.08 18.77 1.92
N ALA A 115 20.88 18.95 0.61
CA ALA A 115 21.42 20.06 -0.16
C ALA A 115 20.90 21.40 0.38
N ILE A 116 19.59 21.51 0.63
CA ILE A 116 18.99 22.70 1.24
C ILE A 116 19.63 22.98 2.60
N ARG A 117 19.79 21.97 3.46
CA ARG A 117 20.42 22.15 4.77
C ARG A 117 21.87 22.62 4.69
N LEU A 118 22.65 22.08 3.74
CA LEU A 118 24.04 22.51 3.48
C LEU A 118 24.11 23.94 2.96
N VAL A 119 23.21 24.31 2.04
CA VAL A 119 23.09 25.68 1.51
C VAL A 119 22.78 26.65 2.65
N PHE A 120 21.79 26.33 3.49
CA PHE A 120 21.50 27.17 4.66
C PHE A 120 22.67 27.26 5.63
N ALA A 121 23.36 26.15 5.92
CA ALA A 121 24.54 26.15 6.79
C ALA A 121 25.71 26.96 6.19
N PHE A 122 25.85 26.98 4.87
CA PHE A 122 26.86 27.78 4.16
C PHE A 122 26.54 29.28 4.21
N PHE A 123 25.28 29.68 3.97
CA PHE A 123 24.89 31.09 3.89
C PHE A 123 24.62 31.75 5.25
N LEU A 124 24.05 31.02 6.22
CA LEU A 124 23.74 31.56 7.55
C LEU A 124 24.90 31.39 8.54
N GLY A 125 25.98 30.70 8.11
CA GLY A 125 27.04 30.26 9.01
C GLY A 125 26.55 29.18 9.99
N SER A 126 27.50 28.52 10.65
CA SER A 126 27.18 27.58 11.72
C SER A 126 27.35 28.26 13.08
N PRO A 127 26.44 28.05 14.05
CA PRO A 127 26.63 28.50 15.42
C PRO A 127 27.77 27.76 16.16
N ILE A 128 28.40 26.78 15.51
CA ILE A 128 29.50 26.00 16.09
C ILE A 128 30.83 26.74 15.88
N PRO A 129 31.59 27.04 16.96
CA PRO A 129 32.94 27.55 16.85
C PRO A 129 33.81 26.55 16.08
N GLY A 130 34.41 27.00 14.98
CA GLY A 130 35.31 26.17 14.17
C GLY A 130 36.67 26.83 14.03
N THR A 131 37.71 26.01 14.00
CA THR A 131 39.10 26.46 13.85
C THR A 131 39.51 26.56 12.39
N HIS A 132 38.89 25.76 11.50
CA HIS A 132 39.21 25.72 10.08
C HIS A 132 38.19 26.53 9.27
N VAL A 133 38.54 27.78 8.94
CA VAL A 133 37.71 28.64 8.10
C VAL A 133 37.94 28.29 6.62
N LEU A 134 36.88 27.91 5.90
CA LEU A 134 36.95 27.71 4.45
C LEU A 134 36.77 29.02 3.70
N VAL A 135 35.71 29.76 4.03
CA VAL A 135 35.32 30.98 3.32
C VAL A 135 34.74 31.96 4.33
N THR A 136 35.06 33.24 4.18
CA THR A 136 34.42 34.32 4.94
C THR A 136 33.45 35.06 4.03
N LEU A 137 32.15 34.95 4.28
CA LEU A 137 31.14 35.75 3.59
C LEU A 137 31.02 37.11 4.26
N PRO A 138 30.81 38.21 3.51
CA PRO A 138 30.59 39.52 4.09
C PRO A 138 29.36 39.48 5.01
N GLU A 139 29.53 39.91 6.25
CA GLU A 139 28.46 39.94 7.25
C GLU A 139 27.53 41.11 6.91
N VAL A 140 26.25 40.81 6.70
CA VAL A 140 25.22 41.84 6.56
C VAL A 140 24.67 42.10 7.96
N PRO A 141 24.88 43.30 8.55
CA PRO A 141 24.33 43.62 9.86
C PRO A 141 22.80 43.59 9.77
N LEU A 142 22.17 42.62 10.44
CA LEU A 142 20.73 42.52 10.50
C LEU A 142 20.17 43.44 11.59
N PRO A 143 19.01 44.06 11.35
CA PRO A 143 18.34 44.93 12.32
C PRO A 143 18.02 44.17 13.61
N GLU A 144 17.88 44.95 14.69
CA GLU A 144 17.80 44.53 16.10
C GLU A 144 16.84 43.35 16.41
N TRP A 145 15.80 43.17 15.58
CA TRP A 145 14.78 42.11 15.69
C TRP A 145 15.23 40.74 15.12
N ALA A 146 16.32 40.69 14.36
CA ALA A 146 16.88 39.49 13.74
C ALA A 146 18.31 39.17 14.23
N ARG A 147 18.72 39.68 15.39
CA ARG A 147 20.04 39.43 16.00
C ARG A 147 20.39 37.96 16.27
N GLY A 148 19.40 37.06 16.23
CA GLY A 148 19.60 35.61 16.35
C GLY A 148 19.99 34.90 15.04
N VAL A 149 19.89 35.56 13.89
CA VAL A 149 20.27 35.00 12.58
C VAL A 149 21.43 35.82 12.06
N ARG A 150 22.58 35.19 11.81
CA ARG A 150 23.68 35.82 11.08
C ARG A 150 23.49 35.48 9.59
N LEU A 151 23.41 36.48 8.72
CA LEU A 151 23.57 36.25 7.27
C LEU A 151 25.02 36.57 6.91
N GLY A 152 25.75 35.56 6.45
CA GLY A 152 27.19 35.64 6.20
C GLY A 152 28.04 35.35 7.44
N GLY A 153 29.35 35.59 7.33
CA GLY A 153 30.35 35.30 8.35
C GLY A 153 31.32 34.18 7.97
N ARG A 154 32.08 33.69 8.95
CA ARG A 154 33.08 32.62 8.76
C ARG A 154 32.38 31.26 8.57
N VAL A 155 32.49 30.69 7.37
CA VAL A 155 32.08 29.32 7.08
C VAL A 155 33.21 28.39 7.49
N THR A 156 32.97 27.57 8.51
CA THR A 156 33.95 26.64 9.07
C THR A 156 33.72 25.21 8.60
N ALA A 157 34.80 24.42 8.53
CA ALA A 157 34.73 23.00 8.14
C ALA A 157 33.90 22.21 9.14
N GLU A 158 34.13 22.48 10.42
CA GLU A 158 33.42 21.93 11.57
C GLU A 158 31.91 22.16 11.46
N GLY A 159 31.51 23.39 11.11
CA GLY A 159 30.11 23.79 10.98
C GLY A 159 29.40 23.12 9.80
N LEU A 160 30.08 23.04 8.66
CA LEU A 160 29.54 22.37 7.47
C LEU A 160 29.43 20.85 7.68
N LEU A 161 30.41 20.25 8.36
CA LEU A 161 30.42 18.83 8.69
C LEU A 161 29.30 18.46 9.67
N PHE A 162 29.05 19.31 10.68
CA PHE A 162 27.91 19.16 11.57
C PHE A 162 26.57 19.21 10.81
N ALA A 163 26.41 20.21 9.94
CA ALA A 163 25.21 20.33 9.11
C ALA A 163 25.02 19.14 8.17
N LEU A 164 26.13 18.61 7.62
CA LEU A 164 26.15 17.40 6.80
C LEU A 164 25.66 16.19 7.61
N TYR A 165 26.18 15.97 8.82
CA TYR A 165 25.82 14.82 9.66
C TYR A 165 24.35 14.84 10.07
N ASP A 166 23.85 16.00 10.51
CA ASP A 166 22.43 16.16 10.81
C ASP A 166 21.53 16.04 9.57
N GLY A 167 21.98 16.60 8.44
CA GLY A 167 21.24 16.51 7.19
C GLY A 167 21.14 15.06 6.70
N LEU A 168 22.23 14.32 6.82
CA LEU A 168 22.30 12.91 6.45
C LEU A 168 21.38 12.06 7.35
N LYS A 169 21.26 12.40 8.64
CA LYS A 169 20.30 11.78 9.55
C LYS A 169 18.87 11.96 9.06
N LEU A 170 18.46 13.20 8.74
CA LEU A 170 17.13 13.50 8.21
C LEU A 170 16.88 12.80 6.86
N ALA A 171 17.86 12.81 5.96
CA ALA A 171 17.78 12.12 4.68
C ALA A 171 17.61 10.61 4.87
N THR A 172 18.33 10.00 5.81
CA THR A 172 18.24 8.56 6.12
C THR A 172 16.86 8.20 6.65
N LEU A 173 16.30 9.00 7.58
CA LEU A 173 14.93 8.80 8.08
C LEU A 173 13.91 8.80 6.94
N LEU A 174 14.06 9.74 6.00
CA LEU A 174 13.19 9.86 4.85
C LEU A 174 13.34 8.67 3.88
N ILE A 175 14.57 8.19 3.67
CA ILE A 175 14.87 7.00 2.86
C ILE A 175 14.27 5.73 3.48
N CYS A 176 14.30 5.58 4.81
CA CYS A 176 13.66 4.46 5.51
C CYS A 176 12.13 4.45 5.27
N VAL A 177 11.48 5.62 5.33
CA VAL A 177 10.06 5.76 4.97
C VAL A 177 9.82 5.42 3.49
N GLY A 178 10.72 5.86 2.61
CA GLY A 178 10.70 5.49 1.20
C GLY A 178 10.80 3.99 0.96
N ALA A 179 11.64 3.29 1.72
CA ALA A 179 11.81 1.84 1.65
C ALA A 179 10.54 1.10 2.11
N ALA A 180 9.90 1.55 3.20
CA ALA A 180 8.62 1.01 3.65
C ALA A 180 7.56 1.09 2.55
N ASN A 181 7.42 2.25 1.91
CA ASN A 181 6.44 2.50 0.84
C ASN A 181 6.75 1.74 -0.45
N ALA A 182 8.03 1.49 -0.74
CA ALA A 182 8.43 0.73 -1.93
C ALA A 182 8.18 -0.78 -1.77
N LEU A 183 8.35 -1.31 -0.54
CA LEU A 183 8.23 -2.74 -0.23
C LEU A 183 6.81 -3.15 0.19
N ALA A 184 6.05 -2.25 0.82
CA ALA A 184 4.68 -2.53 1.26
C ALA A 184 3.66 -1.99 0.25
N ASN A 185 2.73 -2.86 -0.18
CA ASN A 185 1.59 -2.42 -0.99
C ASN A 185 0.61 -1.62 -0.11
N PRO A 186 0.33 -0.33 -0.40
CA PRO A 186 -0.51 0.53 0.43
C PRO A 186 -1.96 0.02 0.52
N ALA A 187 -2.51 -0.55 -0.55
CA ALA A 187 -3.84 -1.13 -0.54
C ALA A 187 -3.92 -2.41 0.32
N ARG A 188 -2.82 -3.18 0.41
CA ARG A 188 -2.74 -4.34 1.31
C ARG A 188 -2.58 -3.90 2.76
N LEU A 189 -1.81 -2.85 3.03
CA LEU A 189 -1.69 -2.27 4.37
C LEU A 189 -3.07 -1.83 4.88
N LEU A 190 -3.87 -1.16 4.05
CA LEU A 190 -5.22 -0.74 4.40
C LEU A 190 -6.18 -1.91 4.69
N LYS A 191 -6.02 -3.04 3.99
CA LYS A 191 -6.78 -4.27 4.30
C LYS A 191 -6.35 -4.93 5.60
N ALA A 192 -5.11 -4.69 6.04
CA ALA A 192 -4.56 -5.22 7.27
C ALA A 192 -4.88 -4.36 8.50
N LEU A 193 -5.48 -3.18 8.34
CA LEU A 193 -5.91 -2.36 9.48
C LEU A 193 -6.93 -3.12 10.35
N PRO A 194 -6.90 -2.92 11.69
CA PRO A 194 -7.85 -3.55 12.60
C PRO A 194 -9.28 -3.12 12.26
N GLY A 195 -10.26 -4.01 12.54
CA GLY A 195 -11.67 -3.78 12.22
C GLY A 195 -12.26 -2.51 12.86
N ALA A 196 -11.65 -1.97 13.93
CA ALA A 196 -12.02 -0.70 14.52
C ALA A 196 -11.95 0.48 13.53
N LEU A 197 -11.06 0.39 12.55
CA LEU A 197 -10.85 1.40 11.52
C LEU A 197 -11.59 1.04 10.22
N TYR A 198 -12.58 0.14 10.27
CA TYR A 198 -13.29 -0.32 9.07
C TYR A 198 -13.93 0.82 8.28
N GLU A 199 -14.61 1.75 8.95
CA GLU A 199 -15.28 2.89 8.31
C GLU A 199 -14.27 3.80 7.61
N ALA A 200 -13.20 4.19 8.31
CA ALA A 200 -12.09 4.95 7.74
C ALA A 200 -11.39 4.19 6.61
N GLY A 201 -11.17 2.88 6.77
CA GLY A 201 -10.54 2.02 5.78
C GLY A 201 -11.35 1.90 4.49
N VAL A 202 -12.68 1.76 4.58
CA VAL A 202 -13.57 1.77 3.42
C VAL A 202 -13.51 3.11 2.71
N ALA A 203 -13.58 4.23 3.44
CA ALA A 203 -13.45 5.56 2.84
C ALA A 203 -12.13 5.72 2.07
N VAL A 204 -11.00 5.28 2.64
CA VAL A 204 -9.69 5.36 1.97
C VAL A 204 -9.61 4.42 0.76
N VAL A 205 -10.11 3.18 0.87
CA VAL A 205 -10.11 2.23 -0.27
C VAL A 205 -10.97 2.75 -1.42
N VAL A 206 -12.13 3.32 -1.12
CA VAL A 206 -12.99 4.03 -2.08
C VAL A 206 -12.20 5.18 -2.69
N ALA A 207 -11.64 6.08 -1.88
CA ALA A 207 -10.86 7.23 -2.37
C ALA A 207 -9.70 6.81 -3.30
N MET A 208 -8.93 5.79 -2.95
CA MET A 208 -7.83 5.28 -3.80
C MET A 208 -8.33 4.69 -5.13
N THR A 209 -9.56 4.18 -5.18
CA THR A 209 -10.16 3.65 -6.41
C THR A 209 -10.74 4.78 -7.27
N PHE A 210 -11.34 5.80 -6.67
CA PHE A 210 -11.92 6.94 -7.38
C PHE A 210 -10.89 7.97 -7.82
N ALA A 211 -9.79 8.15 -7.09
CA ALA A 211 -8.72 9.09 -7.43
C ALA A 211 -8.20 8.95 -8.88
N PRO A 212 -7.80 7.76 -9.37
CA PRO A 212 -7.34 7.63 -10.76
C PRO A 212 -8.45 7.94 -11.78
N ASN A 213 -9.71 7.63 -11.45
CA ASN A 213 -10.86 7.94 -12.32
C ASN A 213 -11.09 9.45 -12.42
N LEU A 214 -11.01 10.18 -11.30
CA LEU A 214 -11.12 11.64 -11.28
C LEU A 214 -9.99 12.30 -12.07
N VAL A 215 -8.76 11.79 -11.96
CA VAL A 215 -7.64 12.28 -12.78
C VAL A 215 -7.90 12.06 -14.28
N ALA A 216 -8.46 10.90 -14.65
CA ALA A 216 -8.82 10.63 -16.03
C ALA A 216 -9.93 11.56 -16.54
N ASP A 217 -10.95 11.85 -15.72
CA ASP A 217 -12.00 12.81 -16.04
C ASP A 217 -11.47 14.22 -16.24
N VAL A 218 -10.61 14.69 -15.33
CA VAL A 218 -9.95 15.99 -15.44
C VAL A 218 -9.16 16.08 -16.74
N ARG A 219 -8.41 15.02 -17.10
CA ARG A 219 -7.65 14.96 -18.36
C ARG A 219 -8.56 15.01 -19.58
N ARG A 220 -9.66 14.24 -19.59
CA ARG A 220 -10.67 14.26 -20.66
C ARG A 220 -11.31 15.64 -20.81
N LEU A 221 -11.67 16.28 -19.71
CA LEU A 221 -12.32 17.59 -19.72
C LEU A 221 -11.36 18.70 -20.20
N ARG A 222 -10.09 18.68 -19.75
CA ARG A 222 -9.06 19.59 -20.27
C ARG A 222 -8.86 19.40 -21.77
N ALA A 223 -8.78 18.16 -22.26
CA ALA A 223 -8.65 17.88 -23.69
C ALA A 223 -9.85 18.42 -24.50
N ALA A 224 -11.08 18.18 -24.03
CA ALA A 224 -12.29 18.71 -24.68
C ALA A 224 -12.32 20.26 -24.72
N ARG A 225 -11.80 20.93 -23.69
CA ARG A 225 -11.70 22.39 -23.68
C ARG A 225 -10.65 22.93 -24.63
N ARG A 226 -9.49 22.26 -24.75
CA ARG A 226 -8.48 22.59 -25.77
C ARG A 226 -9.07 22.52 -27.17
N LEU A 227 -9.84 21.47 -27.46
CA LEU A 227 -10.53 21.32 -28.75
C LEU A 227 -11.57 22.41 -29.01
N ARG A 228 -12.10 23.05 -27.96
CA ARG A 228 -13.04 24.18 -28.06
C ARG A 228 -12.36 25.55 -27.96
N GLY A 229 -11.03 25.62 -28.15
CA GLY A 229 -10.26 26.87 -28.15
C GLY A 229 -10.21 27.60 -26.79
N ARG A 230 -10.58 26.95 -25.69
CA ARG A 230 -10.61 27.60 -24.37
C ARG A 230 -9.23 27.55 -23.71
N ALA A 231 -8.88 28.64 -23.03
CA ALA A 231 -7.63 28.75 -22.28
C ALA A 231 -7.58 27.71 -21.15
N ASP A 232 -6.46 27.00 -21.07
CA ASP A 232 -6.31 25.85 -20.18
C ASP A 232 -5.61 26.19 -18.86
N ARG A 233 -5.09 27.41 -18.73
CA ARG A 233 -4.33 27.92 -17.57
C ARG A 233 -5.12 28.98 -16.81
N GLY A 234 -4.87 29.10 -15.50
CA GLY A 234 -5.47 30.11 -14.62
C GLY A 234 -6.57 29.60 -13.69
N VAL A 235 -6.87 30.38 -12.65
CA VAL A 235 -7.84 30.02 -11.59
C VAL A 235 -9.25 29.79 -12.16
N ARG A 236 -9.65 30.60 -13.14
CA ARG A 236 -10.95 30.46 -13.83
C ARG A 236 -11.07 29.14 -14.61
N SER A 237 -9.95 28.68 -15.20
CA SER A 237 -9.87 27.35 -15.83
C SER A 237 -9.98 26.23 -14.80
N VAL A 238 -9.41 26.39 -13.61
CA VAL A 238 -9.53 25.41 -12.52
C VAL A 238 -10.98 25.29 -12.06
N LEU A 239 -11.69 26.41 -11.81
CA LEU A 239 -13.09 26.39 -11.40
C LEU A 239 -14.00 25.74 -12.46
N GLN A 240 -13.79 26.04 -13.74
CA GLN A 240 -14.58 25.48 -14.84
C GLN A 240 -14.35 23.99 -15.09
N VAL A 241 -13.18 23.44 -14.71
CA VAL A 241 -12.94 21.98 -14.73
C VAL A 241 -13.36 21.32 -13.42
N GLY A 242 -13.18 22.02 -12.31
CA GLY A 242 -13.49 21.53 -10.97
C GLY A 242 -14.97 21.27 -10.79
N LEU A 243 -15.84 22.21 -11.21
CA LEU A 243 -17.28 22.10 -10.99
C LEU A 243 -17.90 20.86 -11.67
N PRO A 244 -17.68 20.57 -12.98
CA PRO A 244 -18.23 19.36 -13.61
C PRO A 244 -17.63 18.06 -13.06
N VAL A 245 -16.35 18.10 -12.64
CA VAL A 245 -15.71 16.93 -12.04
C VAL A 245 -16.27 16.64 -10.65
N LEU A 246 -16.59 17.68 -9.87
CA LEU A 246 -17.27 17.56 -8.58
C LEU A 246 -18.69 17.03 -8.76
N GLU A 247 -19.45 17.55 -9.72
CA GLU A 247 -20.78 17.04 -10.07
C GLU A 247 -20.73 15.54 -10.42
N GLY A 248 -19.86 15.15 -11.35
CA GLY A 248 -19.67 13.74 -11.70
C GLY A 248 -19.09 12.89 -10.56
N ALA A 249 -18.36 13.47 -9.63
CA ALA A 249 -17.93 12.78 -8.41
C ALA A 249 -19.10 12.55 -7.45
N LEU A 250 -19.99 13.53 -7.29
CA LEU A 250 -21.18 13.43 -6.46
C LEU A 250 -22.14 12.37 -7.00
N GLU A 251 -22.46 12.38 -8.29
CA GLU A 251 -23.30 11.34 -8.91
C GLU A 251 -22.76 9.93 -8.67
N ARG A 252 -21.45 9.74 -8.86
CA ARG A 252 -20.80 8.44 -8.60
C ARG A 252 -20.77 8.07 -7.13
N SER A 253 -20.63 9.04 -6.23
CA SER A 253 -20.67 8.80 -4.79
C SER A 253 -22.07 8.34 -4.35
N VAL A 254 -23.14 8.95 -4.89
CA VAL A 254 -24.53 8.57 -4.64
C VAL A 254 -24.82 7.17 -5.21
N ALA A 255 -24.40 6.91 -6.44
CA ALA A 255 -24.54 5.58 -7.05
C ALA A 255 -23.79 4.49 -6.27
N LEU A 256 -22.58 4.79 -5.79
CA LEU A 256 -21.81 3.88 -4.95
C LEU A 256 -22.49 3.65 -3.61
N ALA A 257 -22.99 4.71 -2.96
CA ALA A 257 -23.68 4.61 -1.68
C ALA A 257 -24.93 3.72 -1.80
N ALA A 258 -25.74 3.92 -2.85
CA ALA A 258 -26.90 3.06 -3.13
C ALA A 258 -26.50 1.60 -3.37
N ALA A 259 -25.43 1.35 -4.13
CA ALA A 259 -24.93 0.00 -4.37
C ALA A 259 -24.33 -0.65 -3.11
N MET A 260 -23.75 0.14 -2.20
CA MET A 260 -23.24 -0.32 -0.92
C MET A 260 -24.39 -0.72 0.02
N ASP A 261 -25.43 0.10 0.09
CA ASP A 261 -26.62 -0.16 0.91
C ASP A 261 -27.36 -1.41 0.44
N ALA A 262 -27.57 -1.57 -0.88
CA ALA A 262 -28.18 -2.77 -1.46
C ALA A 262 -27.39 -4.07 -1.16
N ARG A 263 -26.07 -3.98 -0.99
CA ARG A 263 -25.21 -5.12 -0.59
C ARG A 263 -25.16 -5.32 0.93
N GLY A 264 -25.86 -4.49 1.70
CA GLY A 264 -25.91 -4.53 3.16
C GLY A 264 -24.66 -4.00 3.85
N TYR A 265 -23.87 -3.14 3.19
CA TYR A 265 -22.78 -2.42 3.86
C TYR A 265 -23.34 -1.50 4.95
N GLY A 266 -22.62 -1.35 6.07
CA GLY A 266 -23.03 -0.48 7.19
C GLY A 266 -23.78 -1.19 8.30
N ARG A 267 -24.20 -2.46 8.12
CA ARG A 267 -24.74 -3.27 9.23
C ARG A 267 -23.64 -3.61 10.24
N THR A 268 -23.58 -2.84 11.33
CA THR A 268 -22.71 -3.12 12.48
C THR A 268 -23.32 -4.19 13.38
N ALA A 269 -22.48 -5.02 14.02
CA ALA A 269 -22.95 -5.87 15.11
C ALA A 269 -23.56 -5.00 16.23
N ALA A 270 -24.69 -5.40 16.79
CA ALA A 270 -25.27 -4.73 17.96
C ALA A 270 -24.34 -4.93 19.17
N VAL A 271 -23.55 -3.91 19.51
CA VAL A 271 -22.59 -3.96 20.61
C VAL A 271 -23.10 -3.13 21.79
N PRO A 272 -23.00 -3.61 23.04
CA PRO A 272 -23.43 -2.87 24.22
C PRO A 272 -22.79 -1.48 24.30
N ARG A 273 -23.56 -0.46 24.69
CA ARG A 273 -23.08 0.94 24.86
C ARG A 273 -21.81 1.01 25.72
N ARG A 274 -21.71 0.18 26.77
CA ARG A 274 -20.54 0.09 27.66
C ARG A 274 -19.25 -0.24 26.90
N LEU A 275 -19.30 -1.19 25.96
CA LEU A 275 -18.13 -1.59 25.20
C LEU A 275 -17.68 -0.49 24.22
N ARG A 276 -18.62 0.30 23.71
CA ARG A 276 -18.34 1.48 22.88
C ARG A 276 -17.59 2.54 23.67
N HIS A 277 -18.07 2.88 24.87
CA HIS A 277 -17.40 3.84 25.75
C HIS A 277 -16.04 3.32 26.23
N LEU A 278 -15.93 2.03 26.60
CA LEU A 278 -14.66 1.41 26.98
C LEU A 278 -13.63 1.50 25.84
N THR A 279 -14.05 1.21 24.60
CA THR A 279 -13.14 1.31 23.45
C THR A 279 -12.68 2.75 23.22
N ALA A 280 -13.60 3.72 23.29
CA ALA A 280 -13.25 5.13 23.14
C ALA A 280 -12.29 5.59 24.25
N ALA A 281 -12.58 5.21 25.50
CA ALA A 281 -11.73 5.50 26.65
C ALA A 281 -10.33 4.87 26.47
N LEU A 282 -10.23 3.60 26.08
CA LEU A 282 -8.96 2.91 25.82
C LEU A 282 -8.13 3.57 24.72
N LEU A 283 -8.77 4.03 23.64
CA LEU A 283 -8.09 4.71 22.54
C LEU A 283 -7.59 6.09 22.97
N VAL A 284 -8.42 6.88 23.65
CA VAL A 284 -8.06 8.22 24.13
C VAL A 284 -6.99 8.13 25.21
N SER A 285 -7.17 7.27 26.21
CA SER A 285 -6.18 7.09 27.29
C SER A 285 -4.87 6.50 26.76
N GLY A 286 -4.94 5.55 25.84
CA GLY A 286 -3.75 5.01 25.16
C GLY A 286 -3.00 6.08 24.37
N LEU A 287 -3.70 6.92 23.62
CA LEU A 287 -3.08 8.03 22.88
C LEU A 287 -2.43 9.06 23.82
N LEU A 288 -3.12 9.46 24.88
CA LEU A 288 -2.59 10.39 25.89
C LEU A 288 -1.36 9.81 26.58
N ALA A 289 -1.39 8.53 26.96
CA ALA A 289 -0.26 7.85 27.56
C ALA A 289 0.93 7.70 26.59
N VAL A 290 0.70 7.47 25.29
CA VAL A 290 1.77 7.48 24.29
C VAL A 290 2.41 8.87 24.17
N CYS A 291 1.60 9.93 24.18
CA CYS A 291 2.11 11.31 24.15
C CYS A 291 2.93 11.61 25.41
N ALA A 292 2.40 11.28 26.59
CA ALA A 292 3.08 11.47 27.88
C ALA A 292 4.37 10.64 27.98
N GLY A 293 4.35 9.38 27.54
CA GLY A 293 5.53 8.51 27.53
C GLY A 293 6.61 9.00 26.57
N THR A 294 6.23 9.47 25.38
CA THR A 294 7.17 10.08 24.43
C THR A 294 7.79 11.35 25.00
N TYR A 295 6.99 12.21 25.62
CA TYR A 295 7.49 13.39 26.33
C TYR A 295 8.44 13.02 27.47
N GLY A 296 8.09 12.02 28.28
CA GLY A 296 8.94 11.55 29.38
C GLY A 296 10.29 10.96 28.92
N LEU A 297 10.36 10.40 27.71
CA LEU A 297 11.63 9.96 27.11
C LEU A 297 12.49 11.11 26.58
N LEU A 298 11.90 12.29 26.35
CA LEU A 298 12.59 13.48 25.89
C LEU A 298 13.11 14.35 27.06
N THR A 299 12.61 14.14 28.29
CA THR A 299 13.08 14.85 29.48
C THR A 299 14.06 13.99 30.29
N ALA A 300 15.10 14.62 30.83
CA ALA A 300 16.13 13.92 31.60
C ALA A 300 15.56 13.30 32.90
N ASP A 301 14.63 14.00 33.56
CA ASP A 301 14.12 13.61 34.87
C ASP A 301 13.03 12.52 34.82
N ALA A 302 12.32 12.36 33.70
CA ALA A 302 11.23 11.40 33.58
C ALA A 302 11.58 10.18 32.71
N ALA A 303 12.83 10.05 32.26
CA ALA A 303 13.31 8.96 31.42
C ALA A 303 12.96 7.54 31.93
N PRO A 304 13.11 7.19 33.24
CA PRO A 304 12.80 5.83 33.71
C PRO A 304 11.30 5.50 33.68
N LEU A 305 10.42 6.51 33.77
CA LEU A 305 8.97 6.35 33.67
C LEU A 305 8.47 6.48 32.22
N GLY A 306 9.20 7.14 31.32
CA GLY A 306 8.80 7.35 29.93
C GLY A 306 8.55 6.04 29.17
N LEU A 307 9.47 5.07 29.29
CA LEU A 307 9.39 3.76 28.64
C LEU A 307 8.18 2.90 29.08
N PRO A 308 7.94 2.68 30.39
CA PRO A 308 6.77 1.91 30.84
C PRO A 308 5.45 2.63 30.55
N VAL A 309 5.39 3.96 30.64
CA VAL A 309 4.19 4.74 30.29
C VAL A 309 3.90 4.65 28.78
N LEU A 310 4.94 4.73 27.94
CA LEU A 310 4.80 4.55 26.49
C LEU A 310 4.30 3.13 26.15
N ALA A 311 4.87 2.10 26.78
CA ALA A 311 4.49 0.71 26.57
C ALA A 311 3.04 0.45 27.03
N GLY A 312 2.66 0.96 28.21
CA GLY A 312 1.29 0.90 28.72
C GLY A 312 0.30 1.64 27.82
N GLY A 313 0.65 2.84 27.35
CA GLY A 313 -0.17 3.60 26.40
C GLY A 313 -0.36 2.88 25.07
N ALA A 314 0.71 2.28 24.53
CA ALA A 314 0.63 1.45 23.33
C ALA A 314 -0.27 0.23 23.54
N ALA A 315 -0.16 -0.45 24.69
CA ALA A 315 -1.01 -1.59 25.03
C ALA A 315 -2.49 -1.20 25.16
N LEU A 316 -2.80 -0.06 25.80
CA LEU A 316 -4.15 0.48 25.91
C LEU A 316 -4.73 0.82 24.53
N ALA A 317 -3.96 1.50 23.68
CA ALA A 317 -4.37 1.83 22.31
C ALA A 317 -4.63 0.57 21.46
N LEU A 318 -3.72 -0.41 21.52
CA LEU A 318 -3.88 -1.69 20.82
C LEU A 318 -5.08 -2.48 21.35
N GLY A 319 -5.30 -2.49 22.67
CA GLY A 319 -6.46 -3.10 23.30
C GLY A 319 -7.77 -2.45 22.85
N GLY A 320 -7.80 -1.12 22.77
CA GLY A 320 -8.92 -0.36 22.21
C GLY A 320 -9.20 -0.72 20.74
N LEU A 321 -8.15 -0.75 19.90
CA LEU A 321 -8.28 -1.14 18.49
C LEU A 321 -8.73 -2.60 18.32
N TRP A 322 -8.25 -3.51 19.16
CA TRP A 322 -8.63 -4.91 19.13
C TRP A 322 -10.09 -5.11 19.55
N LEU A 323 -10.52 -4.46 20.64
CA LEU A 323 -11.89 -4.50 21.11
C LEU A 323 -12.86 -3.86 20.11
N GLY A 324 -12.46 -2.75 19.49
CA GLY A 324 -13.20 -2.11 18.40
C GLY A 324 -13.30 -3.01 17.16
N GLY A 325 -12.30 -3.86 16.91
CA GLY A 325 -12.28 -4.83 15.82
C GLY A 325 -13.37 -5.91 15.91
N ARG A 326 -13.85 -6.23 17.11
CA ARG A 326 -14.91 -7.22 17.32
C ARG A 326 -16.29 -6.78 16.79
N ARG A 327 -16.46 -5.52 16.41
CA ARG A 327 -17.72 -4.96 15.87
C ARG A 327 -17.94 -5.28 14.39
N ALA A 328 -16.88 -5.68 13.69
CA ALA A 328 -16.91 -5.89 12.24
C ALA A 328 -17.49 -7.28 11.91
N VAL A 329 -18.75 -7.33 11.45
CA VAL A 329 -19.35 -8.55 10.90
C VAL A 329 -18.69 -8.84 9.55
N ARG A 330 -18.02 -9.99 9.42
CA ARG A 330 -17.35 -10.42 8.18
C ARG A 330 -17.95 -11.74 7.71
N SER A 331 -18.59 -11.76 6.54
CA SER A 331 -19.25 -12.96 5.99
C SER A 331 -18.28 -13.95 5.34
N ARG A 332 -17.25 -13.47 4.62
CA ARG A 332 -16.09 -14.27 4.19
C ARG A 332 -14.85 -13.39 4.01
N TYR A 333 -13.95 -13.39 5.00
CA TYR A 333 -12.63 -12.76 4.89
C TYR A 333 -11.55 -13.84 5.08
N ARG A 334 -10.62 -13.95 4.13
CA ARG A 334 -9.44 -14.82 4.27
C ARG A 334 -8.26 -13.93 4.68
N PRO A 335 -7.95 -13.82 5.98
CA PRO A 335 -6.90 -12.93 6.45
C PRO A 335 -5.54 -13.33 5.88
N GLU A 336 -4.71 -12.33 5.56
CA GLU A 336 -3.29 -12.53 5.40
C GLU A 336 -2.71 -12.93 6.76
N ARG A 337 -2.07 -14.11 6.82
CA ARG A 337 -1.53 -14.63 8.08
C ARG A 337 -0.16 -14.02 8.34
N TRP A 338 0.08 -13.61 9.59
CA TRP A 338 1.42 -13.23 10.04
C TRP A 338 2.27 -14.49 10.22
N GLY A 339 2.95 -14.92 9.15
CA GLY A 339 3.79 -16.13 9.16
C GLY A 339 5.16 -15.93 9.81
N ALA A 340 5.91 -17.03 9.97
CA ALA A 340 7.27 -17.01 10.53
C ALA A 340 8.21 -16.03 9.83
N ARG A 341 8.07 -15.84 8.50
CA ARG A 341 8.86 -14.87 7.74
C ARG A 341 8.54 -13.42 8.08
N ALA A 342 7.25 -13.12 8.33
CA ALA A 342 6.85 -11.80 8.76
C ALA A 342 7.46 -11.48 10.14
N TRP A 343 7.46 -12.47 11.04
CA TRP A 343 8.18 -12.40 12.32
C TRP A 343 9.68 -12.17 12.16
N LEU A 344 10.36 -12.93 11.30
CA LEU A 344 11.79 -12.77 11.05
C LEU A 344 12.13 -11.38 10.49
N VAL A 345 11.35 -10.88 9.54
CA VAL A 345 11.53 -9.53 8.97
C VAL A 345 11.30 -8.46 10.03
N SER A 346 10.19 -8.51 10.77
CA SER A 346 9.94 -7.52 11.82
C SER A 346 10.95 -7.62 12.96
N ALA A 347 11.32 -8.83 13.39
CA ALA A 347 12.30 -9.05 14.44
C ALA A 347 13.68 -8.54 14.04
N SER A 348 14.08 -8.68 12.77
CA SER A 348 15.35 -8.13 12.30
C SER A 348 15.41 -6.60 12.47
N GLY A 349 14.38 -5.86 12.06
CA GLY A 349 14.35 -4.41 12.26
C GLY A 349 14.26 -4.00 13.73
N CYS A 350 13.46 -4.72 14.53
CA CYS A 350 13.41 -4.52 15.98
C CYS A 350 14.77 -4.77 16.64
N ALA A 351 15.51 -5.80 16.20
CA ALA A 351 16.85 -6.11 16.70
C ALA A 351 17.83 -5.00 16.34
N VAL A 352 17.82 -4.49 15.10
CA VAL A 352 18.65 -3.33 14.71
C VAL A 352 18.35 -2.13 15.61
N ALA A 353 17.06 -1.83 15.85
CA ALA A 353 16.66 -0.72 16.71
C ALA A 353 17.14 -0.90 18.16
N ALA A 354 16.91 -2.07 18.75
CA ALA A 354 17.29 -2.36 20.13
C ALA A 354 18.81 -2.33 20.33
N LEU A 355 19.57 -2.94 19.41
CA LEU A 355 21.03 -2.93 19.46
C LEU A 355 21.60 -1.53 19.27
N MET A 356 20.98 -0.68 18.42
CA MET A 356 21.40 0.72 18.26
C MET A 356 21.06 1.58 19.47
N ILE A 357 19.92 1.33 20.12
CA ILE A 357 19.57 2.00 21.39
C ILE A 357 20.57 1.62 22.48
N TRP A 358 20.90 0.32 22.61
CA TRP A 358 21.91 -0.15 23.54
C TRP A 358 23.30 0.40 23.23
N ALA A 359 23.71 0.37 21.95
CA ALA A 359 25.00 0.90 21.52
C ALA A 359 25.13 2.39 21.77
N ALA A 360 24.03 3.16 21.72
CA ALA A 360 24.03 4.58 22.06
C ALA A 360 24.39 4.87 23.53
N GLY A 361 24.14 3.93 24.44
CA GLY A 361 24.64 3.99 25.81
C GLY A 361 26.06 3.46 25.97
N ALA A 362 26.40 2.38 25.27
CA ALA A 362 27.71 1.73 25.40
C ALA A 362 28.87 2.46 24.67
N PHE A 363 28.58 3.10 23.53
CA PHE A 363 29.57 3.74 22.65
C PHE A 363 29.13 5.15 22.19
N PRO A 364 28.85 6.09 23.11
CA PRO A 364 28.31 7.42 22.76
C PRO A 364 29.20 8.19 21.79
N ASN A 365 30.52 8.21 22.02
CA ASN A 365 31.49 8.91 21.17
C ASN A 365 31.59 8.33 19.74
N ALA A 366 31.27 7.05 19.58
CA ALA A 366 31.36 6.37 18.30
C ALA A 366 30.10 6.55 17.44
N LEU A 367 28.94 6.73 18.08
CA LEU A 367 27.66 7.01 17.41
C LEU A 367 27.41 8.50 17.16
N HIS A 368 28.06 9.36 17.96
CA HIS A 368 28.05 10.81 17.84
C HIS A 368 29.49 11.33 17.76
N PRO A 369 30.18 11.14 16.62
CA PRO A 369 31.54 11.62 16.47
C PRO A 369 31.58 13.15 16.65
N PRO A 370 32.45 13.67 17.54
CA PRO A 370 32.56 15.11 17.72
C PRO A 370 33.08 15.75 16.44
N THR A 371 32.53 16.90 16.09
CA THR A 371 33.01 17.72 14.96
C THR A 371 34.14 18.66 15.36
N MET A 372 34.53 18.67 16.64
CA MET A 372 35.64 19.43 17.20
C MET A 372 36.38 18.59 18.26
N PRO A 373 37.68 18.30 18.09
CA PRO A 373 38.51 18.52 16.90
C PRO A 373 38.06 17.68 15.68
N LEU A 374 38.49 18.05 14.47
CA LEU A 374 38.23 17.26 13.26
C LEU A 374 38.86 15.86 13.40
N ALA A 375 38.01 14.86 13.58
CA ALA A 375 38.42 13.46 13.59
C ALA A 375 37.66 12.69 12.50
N ALA A 376 38.34 11.76 11.84
CA ALA A 376 37.68 10.85 10.92
C ALA A 376 36.70 9.96 11.70
N PRO A 377 35.42 9.87 11.29
CA PRO A 377 34.46 9.03 11.98
C PRO A 377 34.89 7.56 11.82
N ALA A 378 35.12 6.87 12.94
CA ALA A 378 35.38 5.44 12.93
C ALA A 378 34.07 4.66 12.75
N LEU A 379 34.14 3.50 12.08
CA LEU A 379 33.02 2.57 12.01
C LEU A 379 33.16 1.55 13.15
N PRO A 380 32.29 1.58 14.17
CA PRO A 380 32.36 0.59 15.24
C PRO A 380 31.88 -0.75 14.66
N LEU A 381 32.77 -1.74 14.61
CA LEU A 381 32.45 -3.09 14.16
C LEU A 381 31.17 -3.69 14.78
N PRO A 382 30.90 -3.56 16.10
CA PRO A 382 29.66 -4.10 16.67
C PRO A 382 28.41 -3.37 16.15
N VAL A 383 28.50 -2.06 15.91
CA VAL A 383 27.40 -1.26 15.36
C VAL A 383 27.15 -1.60 13.88
N ALA A 384 28.22 -1.81 13.12
CA ALA A 384 28.12 -2.29 11.75
C ALA A 384 27.45 -3.68 11.71
N ALA A 385 27.89 -4.61 12.54
CA ALA A 385 27.29 -5.95 12.65
C ALA A 385 25.81 -5.90 13.02
N ALA A 386 25.43 -5.05 13.99
CA ALA A 386 24.04 -4.82 14.36
C ALA A 386 23.22 -4.30 13.17
N THR A 387 23.76 -3.34 12.40
CA THR A 387 23.11 -2.76 11.22
C THR A 387 22.90 -3.80 10.11
N LEU A 388 23.86 -4.71 9.93
CA LEU A 388 23.79 -5.79 8.93
C LEU A 388 22.67 -6.80 9.22
N LEU A 389 22.17 -6.93 10.45
CA LEU A 389 20.96 -7.71 10.74
C LEU A 389 19.75 -7.20 9.94
N GLY A 390 19.74 -5.91 9.58
CA GLY A 390 18.74 -5.31 8.71
C GLY A 390 18.71 -5.89 7.29
N LEU A 391 19.74 -6.63 6.86
CA LEU A 391 19.78 -7.34 5.57
C LEU A 391 19.04 -8.68 5.57
N LEU A 392 18.63 -9.19 6.74
CA LEU A 392 17.93 -10.47 6.87
C LEU A 392 16.70 -10.59 5.94
N PRO A 393 15.87 -9.55 5.73
CA PRO A 393 14.77 -9.59 4.76
C PRO A 393 15.24 -9.83 3.32
N ALA A 394 16.46 -9.43 2.95
CA ALA A 394 16.99 -9.69 1.62
C ALA A 394 17.16 -11.19 1.34
N VAL A 395 17.25 -12.05 2.37
CA VAL A 395 17.35 -13.51 2.21
C VAL A 395 16.01 -14.19 2.50
N VAL A 396 15.31 -13.76 3.55
CA VAL A 396 14.10 -14.43 4.05
C VAL A 396 12.83 -14.04 3.29
N ALA A 397 12.76 -12.82 2.74
CA ALA A 397 11.58 -12.37 2.04
C ALA A 397 11.37 -13.13 0.71
N PRO A 398 10.15 -13.57 0.40
CA PRO A 398 9.85 -14.19 -0.88
C PRO A 398 10.10 -13.22 -2.05
N LEU A 399 10.64 -13.75 -3.15
CA LEU A 399 10.87 -12.98 -4.37
C LEU A 399 9.55 -12.45 -4.93
N PRO A 400 9.44 -11.17 -5.33
CA PRO A 400 8.24 -10.66 -5.98
C PRO A 400 7.96 -11.48 -7.25
N ALA A 401 6.68 -11.79 -7.49
CA ALA A 401 6.27 -12.41 -8.75
C ALA A 401 6.55 -11.40 -9.87
N ARG A 402 7.60 -11.65 -10.68
CA ARG A 402 7.80 -10.92 -11.92
C ARG A 402 6.58 -11.21 -12.79
N ASN A 403 5.92 -10.16 -13.27
CA ASN A 403 4.91 -10.30 -14.30
C ASN A 403 5.64 -10.77 -15.56
N VAL A 404 5.80 -12.08 -15.71
CA VAL A 404 6.07 -12.66 -17.02
C VAL A 404 4.80 -12.36 -17.81
N PRO A 405 4.84 -11.53 -18.87
CA PRO A 405 3.69 -11.41 -19.75
C PRO A 405 3.34 -12.83 -20.16
N ALA A 406 2.11 -13.26 -19.88
CA ALA A 406 1.64 -14.57 -20.28
C ALA A 406 1.99 -14.72 -21.76
N ALA A 407 2.91 -15.65 -22.06
CA ALA A 407 3.17 -16.05 -23.44
C ALA A 407 1.81 -16.34 -24.05
N GLY A 408 1.50 -15.64 -25.13
CA GLY A 408 0.13 -15.43 -25.59
C GLY A 408 -0.71 -16.68 -25.53
N ASP A 409 -1.93 -16.54 -25.02
CA ASP A 409 -2.99 -17.48 -25.36
C ASP A 409 -2.93 -17.67 -26.89
N PRO A 410 -2.85 -18.91 -27.40
CA PRO A 410 -2.92 -19.13 -28.83
C PRO A 410 -4.33 -18.69 -29.23
N VAL A 411 -4.44 -17.45 -29.71
CA VAL A 411 -5.61 -17.02 -30.45
C VAL A 411 -5.72 -18.01 -31.57
N THR A 412 -6.79 -18.80 -31.52
CA THR A 412 -7.21 -19.71 -32.57
C THR A 412 -7.12 -18.98 -33.91
N ALA A 413 -6.08 -19.31 -34.68
CA ALA A 413 -5.98 -18.96 -36.07
C ALA A 413 -7.02 -19.78 -36.82
N THR A 414 -8.27 -19.31 -36.79
CA THR A 414 -9.32 -19.72 -37.72
C THR A 414 -9.59 -18.56 -38.66
N ALA A 415 -9.49 -18.86 -39.95
CA ALA A 415 -9.86 -18.07 -41.14
C ALA A 415 -8.68 -17.49 -41.94
N GLY A 416 -7.96 -18.39 -42.61
CA GLY A 416 -7.33 -18.10 -43.91
C GLY A 416 -8.04 -18.93 -44.96
N GLU A 417 -9.28 -18.56 -45.32
CA GLU A 417 -9.94 -19.13 -46.49
C GLU A 417 -9.81 -18.15 -47.65
N SER A 418 -9.08 -18.60 -48.65
CA SER A 418 -8.75 -17.92 -49.89
C SER A 418 -9.99 -17.63 -50.72
N VAL A 419 -10.24 -16.36 -51.04
CA VAL A 419 -11.10 -15.97 -52.16
C VAL A 419 -10.21 -15.32 -53.22
N ARG A 420 -10.07 -16.03 -54.34
CA ARG A 420 -9.43 -15.55 -55.57
C ARG A 420 -10.42 -14.70 -56.37
N ASP A 421 -9.85 -13.73 -57.09
CA ASP A 421 -10.48 -12.79 -58.02
C ASP A 421 -11.29 -13.42 -59.16
N GLY A 422 -12.32 -12.68 -59.63
CA GLY A 422 -13.02 -12.88 -60.91
C GLY A 422 -14.23 -11.95 -61.08
N PRO A 423 -14.55 -11.44 -62.29
CA PRO A 423 -14.81 -10.01 -62.53
C PRO A 423 -16.29 -9.56 -62.48
N GLY A 424 -16.50 -8.26 -62.26
CA GLY A 424 -17.82 -7.60 -62.15
C GLY A 424 -18.62 -7.46 -63.46
N PRO A 425 -19.80 -6.83 -63.38
CA PRO A 425 -19.98 -5.58 -64.12
C PRO A 425 -20.75 -4.47 -63.38
N ARG A 426 -20.62 -3.29 -63.98
CA ARG A 426 -21.05 -1.94 -63.60
C ARG A 426 -22.57 -1.77 -63.44
N THR A 427 -22.98 -0.85 -62.56
CA THR A 427 -23.73 0.41 -62.82
C THR A 427 -24.68 0.80 -61.68
N GLY A 428 -24.74 2.10 -61.36
CA GLY A 428 -25.99 2.75 -60.96
C GLY A 428 -26.13 3.28 -59.52
N ARG A 429 -25.97 4.61 -59.39
CA ARG A 429 -26.63 5.55 -58.44
C ARG A 429 -26.19 5.64 -56.96
N VAL A 430 -25.75 6.86 -56.64
CA VAL A 430 -25.61 7.57 -55.34
C VAL A 430 -27.02 8.06 -54.87
N PRO A 431 -27.30 8.56 -53.63
CA PRO A 431 -26.60 8.62 -52.33
C PRO A 431 -27.44 8.08 -51.12
N ALA A 432 -26.86 8.03 -49.91
CA ALA A 432 -27.37 8.71 -48.70
C ALA A 432 -26.74 8.16 -47.41
N ALA A 433 -26.20 9.07 -46.60
CA ALA A 433 -25.85 8.84 -45.22
C ALA A 433 -27.11 8.60 -44.38
N ALA A 434 -27.14 7.51 -43.59
CA ALA A 434 -28.06 7.38 -42.47
C ALA A 434 -27.46 6.46 -41.39
N SER A 435 -27.35 7.06 -40.21
CA SER A 435 -27.10 6.48 -38.91
C SER A 435 -27.77 5.11 -38.70
N ARG A 436 -27.05 4.13 -38.14
CA ARG A 436 -27.70 3.01 -37.45
C ARG A 436 -26.89 2.53 -36.25
N ALA A 437 -27.54 2.71 -35.10
CA ALA A 437 -27.17 2.23 -33.79
C ALA A 437 -26.88 0.73 -33.77
N THR A 438 -25.80 0.36 -33.11
CA THR A 438 -25.47 -1.02 -32.78
C THR A 438 -26.46 -1.52 -31.72
N LEU A 439 -27.47 -2.26 -32.18
CA LEU A 439 -28.34 -3.11 -31.38
C LEU A 439 -27.52 -4.23 -30.73
N VAL A 440 -27.38 -4.17 -29.41
CA VAL A 440 -26.86 -5.29 -28.60
C VAL A 440 -27.89 -6.42 -28.63
N ARG A 441 -27.48 -7.54 -29.23
CA ARG A 441 -28.25 -8.78 -29.35
C ARG A 441 -28.38 -9.42 -27.96
N LEU A 442 -29.56 -9.33 -27.34
CA LEU A 442 -29.89 -10.07 -26.13
C LEU A 442 -30.10 -11.56 -26.45
N ARG A 443 -29.51 -12.43 -25.63
CA ARG A 443 -29.71 -13.90 -25.66
C ARG A 443 -31.20 -14.23 -25.38
N PRO A 444 -31.80 -15.20 -26.08
CA PRO A 444 -33.15 -15.66 -25.75
C PRO A 444 -33.10 -16.56 -24.51
N GLY A 445 -33.92 -16.26 -23.49
CA GLY A 445 -34.09 -17.14 -22.33
C GLY A 445 -34.40 -16.51 -20.97
N TYR A 446 -34.78 -15.23 -20.88
CA TYR A 446 -35.17 -14.61 -19.60
C TYR A 446 -36.63 -14.16 -19.65
N ARG A 447 -37.53 -14.89 -18.96
CA ARG A 447 -38.90 -14.45 -18.69
C ARG A 447 -38.88 -13.50 -17.48
N PRO A 448 -39.43 -12.27 -17.57
CA PRO A 448 -39.64 -11.44 -16.38
C PRO A 448 -40.79 -12.03 -15.55
N SER A 449 -40.58 -12.20 -14.24
CA SER A 449 -41.65 -12.50 -13.30
C SER A 449 -42.57 -11.29 -13.14
N GLU A 450 -43.87 -11.50 -13.30
CA GLU A 450 -44.91 -10.54 -12.92
C GLU A 450 -44.75 -10.15 -11.44
N TYR A 451 -44.64 -8.86 -11.18
CA TYR A 451 -44.85 -8.29 -9.85
C TYR A 451 -46.36 -8.18 -9.61
N PRO A 452 -46.91 -8.60 -8.45
CA PRO A 452 -48.27 -8.25 -8.08
C PRO A 452 -48.34 -6.76 -7.69
N PRO A 453 -49.48 -6.09 -7.92
CA PRO A 453 -49.66 -4.68 -7.58
C PRO A 453 -49.69 -4.46 -6.04
N PRO A 454 -49.35 -3.25 -5.56
CA PRO A 454 -49.37 -2.94 -4.14
C PRO A 454 -50.79 -2.91 -3.58
N ALA A 455 -50.97 -3.51 -2.40
CA ALA A 455 -52.22 -3.46 -1.65
C ALA A 455 -52.56 -2.02 -1.21
N ALA A 456 -53.83 -1.65 -1.36
CA ALA A 456 -54.40 -0.38 -0.91
C ALA A 456 -54.35 -0.23 0.63
N PRO A 457 -54.30 1.00 1.16
CA PRO A 457 -54.30 1.24 2.60
C PRO A 457 -55.65 0.87 3.22
N HIS A 458 -55.62 0.14 4.33
CA HIS A 458 -56.79 -0.12 5.16
C HIS A 458 -57.33 1.19 5.74
N GLU A 459 -58.58 1.50 5.39
CA GLU A 459 -59.40 2.50 6.07
C GLU A 459 -59.63 2.09 7.52
N GLU A 460 -59.35 3.04 8.40
CA GLU A 460 -59.58 2.98 9.84
C GLU A 460 -61.07 3.24 10.09
N GLU A 461 -61.82 2.16 10.32
CA GLU A 461 -63.25 2.22 10.58
C GLU A 461 -63.53 2.79 11.98
N ARG A 462 -64.22 3.93 11.98
CA ARG A 462 -64.76 4.61 13.15
C ARG A 462 -65.98 3.86 13.70
N ARG A 463 -66.00 3.77 15.05
CA ARG A 463 -67.15 3.93 15.98
C ARG A 463 -68.07 2.73 16.23
N PRO A 464 -68.85 2.73 17.34
CA PRO A 464 -69.03 3.79 18.37
C PRO A 464 -68.17 3.68 19.61
#